data_AF-A0ABD1P0A6-F1
#
_entry.id   AF-A0ABD1P0A6-F1
#
_cell.length_a   1.000
_cell.length_b   1.000
_cell.length_c   1.000
_cell.angle_alpha   90.00
_cell.angle_beta   90.00
_cell.angle_gamma   90.00
#
_symmetry.space_group_name_H-M   'P 1'
#
loop_
_entity.id
_entity.type
_entity.pdbx_description
1 polymer ?
#
loop_
_entity_poly.entity_id
_entity_poly.type
_entity_poly.pdbx_seq_one_letter_code
_entity_poly.pdbx_strand_id
1 'polypeptide(L)'
;MQNSSPRHKVDEDSNANRSSVSEFGDDSFSVGSWEQKEVTSRDGHVKIQIQVFLASIDQRNEQAAGESACTALVAVIADWLQNNHDLMPIKSQFDSLIRQGSLEWRNLCENEIYRERFPDKHFDLETVLEAKTRALCVVPGKSFIGFFHPEGMEGKNFDFLHGAMSFDNIWDEISRSESSGSGGESQVFIVSWNDHFFVLKVEADAYYIIDTLGERLYEGCNQAYILKFDRDTTIYRLPDTTQSSEETPGGDKQTVAAVESNNSNTQQQVESMEGLKEGTPVTGPEDPITIEEEEVVCRGKESCKEYIKSFLAAIPMRELQDDIMKGLITSTPLHHRLQIEFHFTQLEQQTTITRATEEALWPVSMPQAVDATINEVST
;
A
#
# COMPACT_ATOMS: atom_id res chain seq x y z
N MET A 1 -22.75 26.44 -69.44
CA MET A 1 -24.18 26.63 -69.10
C MET A 1 -24.66 25.27 -68.60
N GLN A 2 -25.07 25.05 -67.33
CA GLN A 2 -26.25 25.63 -66.64
C GLN A 2 -27.54 25.31 -67.41
N ASN A 3 -28.63 24.74 -66.86
CA ASN A 3 -29.02 24.40 -65.47
C ASN A 3 -30.10 23.27 -65.49
N SER A 4 -30.50 22.56 -64.42
CA SER A 4 -30.02 22.38 -63.03
C SER A 4 -30.78 21.20 -62.34
N SER A 5 -30.54 20.96 -61.04
CA SER A 5 -31.41 20.27 -60.06
C SER A 5 -31.46 18.72 -60.04
N PRO A 6 -31.09 18.06 -58.91
CA PRO A 6 -31.31 16.63 -58.69
C PRO A 6 -32.73 16.32 -58.16
N ARG A 7 -33.17 15.06 -58.29
CA ARG A 7 -34.37 14.50 -57.64
C ARG A 7 -33.98 13.62 -56.46
N HIS A 8 -34.81 13.59 -55.41
CA HIS A 8 -34.67 12.67 -54.29
C HIS A 8 -34.75 11.20 -54.71
N LYS A 9 -33.98 10.35 -54.02
CA LYS A 9 -34.27 8.92 -53.79
C LYS A 9 -33.76 8.48 -52.40
N VAL A 10 -34.35 7.39 -51.95
CA VAL A 10 -34.36 6.73 -50.63
C VAL A 10 -34.62 5.23 -50.96
N ASP A 11 -34.20 4.23 -50.19
CA ASP A 11 -33.61 4.16 -48.84
C ASP A 11 -32.13 3.68 -48.83
N GLU A 12 -31.43 3.77 -47.69
CA GLU A 12 -30.79 2.62 -46.98
C GLU A 12 -30.00 3.04 -45.73
N ASP A 13 -30.36 2.50 -44.56
CA ASP A 13 -29.66 2.71 -43.29
C ASP A 13 -28.38 1.88 -43.18
N SER A 14 -27.21 2.53 -43.31
CA SER A 14 -25.92 1.90 -43.02
C SER A 14 -25.55 2.04 -41.54
N ASN A 15 -25.93 1.00 -40.79
CA ASN A 15 -25.69 0.72 -39.37
C ASN A 15 -24.68 1.60 -38.60
N ALA A 16 -25.11 2.00 -37.40
CA ALA A 16 -24.27 2.63 -36.40
C ALA A 16 -23.07 1.73 -36.02
N ASN A 17 -21.87 2.10 -36.48
CA ASN A 17 -20.62 1.59 -35.95
C ASN A 17 -19.60 2.72 -35.70
N ARG A 18 -20.09 3.81 -35.09
CA ARG A 18 -19.22 4.74 -34.37
C ARG A 18 -18.93 4.11 -33.00
N SER A 19 -17.96 3.20 -32.96
CA SER A 19 -17.46 2.64 -31.72
C SER A 19 -17.08 3.78 -30.77
N SER A 20 -17.76 3.84 -29.62
CA SER A 20 -17.44 4.78 -28.56
C SER A 20 -16.14 4.31 -27.89
N VAL A 21 -15.01 4.82 -28.39
CA VAL A 21 -13.73 4.74 -27.68
C VAL A 21 -13.94 5.42 -26.33
N SER A 22 -13.90 4.63 -25.25
CA SER A 22 -13.99 5.17 -23.90
C SER A 22 -12.70 5.93 -23.60
N GLU A 23 -12.83 7.18 -23.18
CA GLU A 23 -11.71 8.03 -22.76
C GLU A 23 -11.22 7.69 -21.33
N PHE A 24 -11.95 6.80 -20.65
CA PHE A 24 -11.59 6.20 -19.37
C PHE A 24 -11.44 4.68 -19.53
N GLY A 25 -10.52 4.08 -18.76
CA GLY A 25 -10.06 2.70 -18.94
C GLY A 25 -11.18 1.65 -18.96
N ASP A 26 -10.93 0.55 -19.65
CA ASP A 26 -11.86 -0.58 -19.77
C ASP A 26 -12.05 -1.26 -18.40
N ASP A 27 -13.14 -0.92 -17.71
CA ASP A 27 -13.65 -1.56 -16.48
C ASP A 27 -14.19 -2.99 -16.78
N SER A 28 -13.40 -3.78 -17.50
CA SER A 28 -13.67 -5.18 -17.80
C SER A 28 -13.79 -5.97 -16.50
N PHE A 29 -14.97 -6.57 -16.29
CA PHE A 29 -15.27 -7.33 -15.08
C PHE A 29 -14.28 -8.49 -14.93
N SER A 30 -13.46 -8.43 -13.88
CA SER A 30 -12.41 -9.41 -13.62
C SER A 30 -12.42 -9.83 -12.15
N VAL A 31 -12.52 -11.13 -11.93
CA VAL A 31 -12.58 -11.70 -10.57
C VAL A 31 -11.20 -11.68 -9.92
N GLY A 32 -10.15 -12.00 -10.69
CA GLY A 32 -8.82 -12.27 -10.15
C GLY A 32 -8.71 -13.66 -9.51
N SER A 33 -7.56 -13.91 -8.90
CA SER A 33 -7.22 -15.16 -8.22
C SER A 33 -6.20 -14.89 -7.12
N TRP A 34 -6.27 -15.69 -6.05
CA TRP A 34 -5.19 -15.79 -5.07
C TRP A 34 -4.11 -16.74 -5.63
N GLU A 35 -2.85 -16.35 -5.48
CA GLU A 35 -1.67 -17.03 -6.01
C GLU A 35 -0.69 -17.29 -4.86
N GLN A 36 -0.26 -18.55 -4.65
CA GLN A 36 0.86 -18.82 -3.74
C GLN A 36 2.14 -18.29 -4.40
N LYS A 37 2.89 -17.44 -3.69
CA LYS A 37 4.18 -16.91 -4.15
C LYS A 37 5.27 -17.07 -3.11
N GLU A 38 6.50 -17.17 -3.60
CA GLU A 38 7.69 -16.86 -2.84
C GLU A 38 8.10 -15.41 -3.13
N VAL A 39 8.37 -14.64 -2.07
CA VAL A 39 8.89 -13.27 -2.18
C VAL A 39 10.09 -13.15 -1.25
N THR A 40 11.24 -12.73 -1.79
CA THR A 40 12.45 -12.43 -1.00
C THR A 40 12.41 -10.98 -0.55
N SER A 41 12.88 -10.68 0.66
CA SER A 41 13.04 -9.31 1.12
C SER A 41 14.00 -8.53 0.22
N ARG A 42 13.79 -7.22 0.09
CA ARG A 42 14.62 -6.33 -0.75
C ARG A 42 16.11 -6.33 -0.41
N ASP A 43 16.49 -6.88 0.73
CA ASP A 43 17.86 -6.98 1.22
C ASP A 43 18.42 -8.42 1.24
N GLY A 44 17.65 -9.42 0.81
CA GLY A 44 18.09 -10.80 0.60
C GLY A 44 18.15 -11.71 1.82
N HIS A 45 17.88 -11.24 3.05
CA HIS A 45 18.07 -12.06 4.26
C HIS A 45 16.89 -12.98 4.60
N VAL A 46 15.68 -12.71 4.10
CA VAL A 46 14.48 -13.54 4.37
C VAL A 46 13.62 -13.77 3.12
N LYS A 47 12.87 -14.87 3.10
CA LYS A 47 11.93 -15.26 2.05
C LYS A 47 10.60 -15.65 2.67
N ILE A 48 9.48 -15.19 2.11
CA ILE A 48 8.13 -15.53 2.56
C ILE A 48 7.39 -16.37 1.52
N GLN A 49 6.77 -17.46 1.97
CA GLN A 49 5.77 -18.23 1.23
C GLN A 49 4.38 -17.78 1.68
N ILE A 50 3.62 -17.16 0.78
CA ILE A 50 2.35 -16.49 1.11
C ILE A 50 1.33 -16.50 -0.04
N GLN A 51 0.04 -16.38 0.30
CA GLN A 51 -1.05 -16.13 -0.64
C GLN A 51 -1.11 -14.63 -1.00
N VAL A 52 -1.00 -14.34 -2.30
CA VAL A 52 -1.01 -12.99 -2.87
C VAL A 52 -2.19 -12.83 -3.83
N PHE A 53 -2.92 -11.72 -3.73
CA PHE A 53 -3.91 -11.29 -4.72
C PHE A 53 -3.43 -9.99 -5.39
N LEU A 54 -3.50 -9.90 -6.72
CA LEU A 54 -2.96 -8.76 -7.48
C LEU A 54 -4.04 -8.03 -8.29
N ALA A 55 -4.05 -6.71 -8.18
CA ALA A 55 -4.75 -5.77 -9.04
C ALA A 55 -4.24 -5.82 -10.50
N SER A 56 -4.89 -5.11 -11.42
CA SER A 56 -4.37 -4.83 -12.77
C SER A 56 -3.41 -3.63 -12.79
N ILE A 57 -3.54 -2.74 -11.80
CA ILE A 57 -2.81 -1.47 -11.69
C ILE A 57 -2.29 -1.25 -10.27
N ASP A 58 -1.38 -0.30 -10.09
CA ASP A 58 -1.02 0.28 -8.79
C ASP A 58 -1.34 1.79 -8.76
N GLN A 59 -0.99 2.50 -7.69
CA GLN A 59 -1.26 3.94 -7.56
C GLN A 59 -0.49 4.82 -8.55
N ARG A 60 0.68 4.35 -9.05
CA ARG A 60 1.52 5.07 -10.00
C ARG A 60 1.12 4.83 -11.45
N ASN A 61 0.29 3.83 -11.73
CA ASN A 61 -0.22 3.56 -13.07
C ASN A 61 -0.91 4.78 -13.70
N GLU A 62 -0.70 5.01 -14.99
CA GLU A 62 -1.27 6.15 -15.74
C GLU A 62 -2.80 6.26 -15.62
N GLN A 63 -3.51 5.13 -15.46
CA GLN A 63 -4.97 5.10 -15.28
C GLN A 63 -5.43 5.50 -13.87
N ALA A 64 -4.56 5.38 -12.87
CA ALA A 64 -4.81 5.86 -11.51
C ALA A 64 -4.43 7.34 -11.39
N ALA A 65 -3.22 7.68 -11.88
CA ALA A 65 -2.59 9.00 -11.75
C ALA A 65 -2.59 9.50 -10.30
N GLY A 66 -2.10 8.67 -9.38
CA GLY A 66 -2.13 8.90 -7.93
C GLY A 66 -0.80 8.59 -7.25
N GLU A 67 0.31 9.11 -7.77
CA GLU A 67 1.67 8.84 -7.29
C GLU A 67 1.81 9.04 -5.77
N SER A 68 1.29 10.15 -5.24
CA SER A 68 1.23 10.49 -3.80
C SER A 68 -0.15 10.25 -3.17
N ALA A 69 -1.03 9.45 -3.79
CA ALA A 69 -2.42 9.29 -3.36
C ALA A 69 -2.63 8.29 -2.21
N CYS A 70 -1.57 7.72 -1.62
CA CYS A 70 -1.65 6.62 -0.65
C CYS A 70 -2.63 6.89 0.50
N THR A 71 -2.62 8.08 1.10
CA THR A 71 -3.55 8.46 2.18
C THR A 71 -5.02 8.43 1.76
N ALA A 72 -5.35 8.86 0.54
CA ALA A 72 -6.73 8.82 0.03
C ALA A 72 -7.12 7.38 -0.38
N LEU A 73 -6.18 6.63 -0.95
CA LEU A 73 -6.36 5.23 -1.33
C LEU A 73 -6.69 4.34 -0.12
N VAL A 74 -5.95 4.46 0.99
CA VAL A 74 -6.25 3.69 2.21
C VAL A 74 -7.57 4.09 2.84
N ALA A 75 -7.99 5.36 2.77
CA ALA A 75 -9.29 5.80 3.26
C ALA A 75 -10.44 5.19 2.44
N VAL A 76 -10.34 5.18 1.11
CA VAL A 76 -11.32 4.54 0.21
C VAL A 76 -11.36 3.02 0.39
N ILE A 77 -10.21 2.36 0.58
CA ILE A 77 -10.14 0.91 0.84
C ILE A 77 -10.71 0.56 2.22
N ALA A 78 -10.41 1.35 3.26
CA ALA A 78 -10.95 1.15 4.60
C ALA A 78 -12.47 1.38 4.64
N ASP A 79 -12.99 2.43 4.00
CA ASP A 79 -14.44 2.66 3.81
C ASP A 79 -15.10 1.46 3.11
N TRP A 80 -14.48 0.90 2.07
CA TRP A 80 -15.01 -0.30 1.41
C TRP A 80 -15.05 -1.52 2.36
N LEU A 81 -13.95 -1.81 3.07
CA LEU A 81 -13.89 -2.95 4.01
C LEU A 81 -14.89 -2.80 5.16
N GLN A 82 -15.08 -1.59 5.67
CA GLN A 82 -16.04 -1.28 6.72
C GLN A 82 -17.51 -1.40 6.26
N ASN A 83 -17.76 -1.42 4.95
CA ASN A 83 -19.08 -1.74 4.37
C ASN A 83 -19.17 -3.21 3.88
N ASN A 84 -18.09 -3.98 3.95
CA ASN A 84 -17.96 -5.33 3.37
C ASN A 84 -17.16 -6.28 4.30
N HIS A 85 -17.47 -6.29 5.60
CA HIS A 85 -16.64 -6.92 6.66
C HIS A 85 -16.12 -8.32 6.32
N ASP A 86 -16.99 -9.26 5.91
CA ASP A 86 -16.62 -10.66 5.65
C ASP A 86 -16.00 -10.91 4.26
N LEU A 87 -15.69 -9.85 3.50
CA LEU A 87 -15.26 -9.93 2.10
C LEU A 87 -13.89 -9.30 1.87
N MET A 88 -13.34 -9.59 0.69
CA MET A 88 -12.18 -8.93 0.08
C MET A 88 -12.56 -8.54 -1.36
N PRO A 89 -12.04 -7.44 -1.91
CA PRO A 89 -12.46 -6.96 -3.23
C PRO A 89 -11.99 -7.89 -4.34
N ILE A 90 -12.84 -8.17 -5.33
CA ILE A 90 -12.41 -8.82 -6.57
C ILE A 90 -11.53 -7.89 -7.40
N LYS A 91 -10.79 -8.40 -8.40
CA LYS A 91 -9.77 -7.63 -9.12
C LYS A 91 -10.29 -6.32 -9.72
N SER A 92 -11.41 -6.34 -10.43
CA SER A 92 -12.01 -5.11 -10.97
C SER A 92 -12.58 -4.18 -9.88
N GLN A 93 -12.94 -4.69 -8.69
CA GLN A 93 -13.28 -3.83 -7.54
C GLN A 93 -12.03 -3.17 -6.95
N PHE A 94 -10.91 -3.89 -6.83
CA PHE A 94 -9.66 -3.34 -6.32
C PHE A 94 -9.09 -2.28 -7.28
N ASP A 95 -9.09 -2.55 -8.59
CA ASP A 95 -8.78 -1.55 -9.63
C ASP A 95 -9.70 -0.31 -9.53
N SER A 96 -10.99 -0.52 -9.29
CA SER A 96 -11.96 0.57 -9.08
C SER A 96 -11.68 1.40 -7.83
N LEU A 97 -11.31 0.76 -6.70
CA LEU A 97 -10.95 1.44 -5.45
C LEU A 97 -9.67 2.28 -5.63
N ILE A 98 -8.71 1.78 -6.43
CA ILE A 98 -7.49 2.52 -6.77
C ILE A 98 -7.83 3.76 -7.60
N ARG A 99 -8.62 3.60 -8.68
CA ARG A 99 -9.10 4.74 -9.50
C ARG A 99 -9.91 5.76 -8.68
N GLN A 100 -10.72 5.31 -7.71
CA GLN A 100 -11.48 6.18 -6.81
C GLN A 100 -10.58 6.97 -5.84
N GLY A 101 -9.69 6.31 -5.10
CA GLY A 101 -8.80 6.99 -4.15
C GLY A 101 -7.86 7.99 -4.84
N SER A 102 -7.35 7.67 -6.03
CA SER A 102 -6.55 8.61 -6.83
C SER A 102 -7.38 9.75 -7.43
N LEU A 103 -8.69 9.56 -7.68
CA LEU A 103 -9.60 10.64 -8.05
C LEU A 103 -9.89 11.56 -6.85
N GLU A 104 -10.15 11.00 -5.67
CA GLU A 104 -10.34 11.79 -4.44
C GLU A 104 -9.08 12.61 -4.10
N TRP A 105 -7.89 12.02 -4.20
CA TRP A 105 -6.62 12.75 -4.09
C TRP A 105 -6.48 13.90 -5.11
N ARG A 106 -6.81 13.69 -6.39
CA ARG A 106 -6.78 14.75 -7.40
C ARG A 106 -7.76 15.89 -7.08
N ASN A 107 -8.97 15.57 -6.62
CA ASN A 107 -9.94 16.58 -6.19
C ASN A 107 -9.43 17.42 -5.01
N LEU A 108 -8.69 16.81 -4.07
CA LEU A 108 -8.03 17.52 -2.97
C LEU A 108 -6.89 18.42 -3.48
N CYS A 109 -6.12 17.98 -4.49
CA CYS A 109 -5.05 18.78 -5.10
C CYS A 109 -5.56 20.03 -5.86
N GLU A 110 -6.79 19.98 -6.39
CA GLU A 110 -7.43 21.10 -7.09
C GLU A 110 -8.04 22.14 -6.12
N ASN A 111 -8.32 21.75 -4.87
CA ASN A 111 -8.83 22.65 -3.84
C ASN A 111 -7.76 23.65 -3.37
N GLU A 112 -8.06 24.94 -3.45
CA GLU A 112 -7.07 26.00 -3.15
C GLU A 112 -6.55 25.96 -1.71
N ILE A 113 -7.41 25.61 -0.74
CA ILE A 113 -7.04 25.57 0.68
C ILE A 113 -6.05 24.43 0.95
N TYR A 114 -6.32 23.24 0.38
CA TYR A 114 -5.43 22.09 0.54
C TYR A 114 -4.15 22.24 -0.27
N ARG A 115 -4.21 22.88 -1.46
CA ARG A 115 -3.03 23.24 -2.27
C ARG A 115 -2.11 24.25 -1.58
N GLU A 116 -2.64 25.15 -0.75
CA GLU A 116 -1.84 26.07 0.07
C GLU A 116 -1.27 25.41 1.34
N ARG A 117 -1.99 24.46 1.96
CA ARG A 117 -1.50 23.68 3.12
C ARG A 117 -0.46 22.62 2.73
N PHE A 118 -0.62 21.98 1.56
CA PHE A 118 0.20 20.86 1.07
C PHE A 118 0.68 21.10 -0.36
N PRO A 119 1.70 21.95 -0.58
CA PRO A 119 2.20 22.28 -1.92
C PRO A 119 2.89 21.10 -2.62
N ASP A 120 3.29 20.07 -1.87
CA ASP A 120 3.82 18.78 -2.34
C ASP A 120 2.74 17.74 -2.65
N LYS A 121 1.48 17.98 -2.25
CA LYS A 121 0.32 17.07 -2.36
C LYS A 121 0.38 15.82 -1.48
N HIS A 122 1.24 15.79 -0.46
CA HIS A 122 1.28 14.71 0.53
C HIS A 122 0.31 15.03 1.69
N PHE A 123 -0.95 14.62 1.55
CA PHE A 123 -1.98 14.88 2.57
C PHE A 123 -1.83 13.97 3.79
N ASP A 124 -1.93 14.56 4.99
CA ASP A 124 -2.10 13.81 6.23
C ASP A 124 -3.48 13.12 6.31
N LEU A 125 -3.58 12.05 7.11
CA LEU A 125 -4.81 11.25 7.22
C LEU A 125 -5.97 12.05 7.82
N GLU A 126 -5.68 13.01 8.69
CA GLU A 126 -6.68 13.92 9.26
C GLU A 126 -7.34 14.75 8.15
N THR A 127 -6.57 15.39 7.27
CA THR A 127 -7.07 16.18 6.13
C THR A 127 -7.97 15.37 5.20
N VAL A 128 -7.60 14.12 4.89
CA VAL A 128 -8.39 13.24 4.03
C VAL A 128 -9.76 12.91 4.65
N LEU A 129 -9.81 12.69 5.97
CA LEU A 129 -11.05 12.40 6.69
C LEU A 129 -11.88 13.67 6.96
N GLU A 130 -11.23 14.81 7.27
CA GLU A 130 -11.86 16.12 7.43
C GLU A 130 -12.55 16.61 6.15
N ALA A 131 -12.03 16.24 4.97
CA ALA A 131 -12.67 16.51 3.69
C ALA A 131 -14.03 15.81 3.51
N LYS A 132 -14.37 14.83 4.37
CA LYS A 132 -15.66 14.12 4.43
C LYS A 132 -16.13 13.57 3.08
N THR A 133 -15.19 13.06 2.27
CA THR A 133 -15.51 12.31 1.04
C THR A 133 -16.18 10.97 1.34
N ARG A 134 -15.85 10.36 2.48
CA ARG A 134 -16.38 9.09 2.99
C ARG A 134 -16.95 9.22 4.40
N ALA A 135 -17.83 8.30 4.79
CA ALA A 135 -18.37 8.21 6.14
C ALA A 135 -17.47 7.36 7.05
N LEU A 136 -16.18 7.70 7.11
CA LEU A 136 -15.14 6.96 7.83
C LEU A 136 -14.52 7.83 8.92
N CYS A 137 -14.24 7.26 10.08
CA CYS A 137 -13.52 7.95 11.16
C CYS A 137 -12.46 7.04 11.81
N VAL A 138 -11.46 7.66 12.45
CA VAL A 138 -10.46 6.98 13.29
C VAL A 138 -10.92 7.05 14.75
N VAL A 139 -10.74 5.95 15.50
CA VAL A 139 -11.07 5.88 16.94
C VAL A 139 -9.79 5.97 17.76
N PRO A 140 -9.48 7.10 18.43
CA PRO A 140 -8.22 7.28 19.13
C PRO A 140 -7.99 6.23 20.23
N GLY A 141 -9.04 5.85 20.98
CA GLY A 141 -8.98 4.84 22.04
C GLY A 141 -8.79 3.38 21.58
N LYS A 142 -8.66 3.15 20.27
CA LYS A 142 -8.27 1.86 19.66
C LYS A 142 -7.09 1.99 18.70
N SER A 143 -6.52 3.19 18.58
CA SER A 143 -5.41 3.48 17.69
C SER A 143 -4.10 3.54 18.47
N PHE A 144 -2.99 3.26 17.80
CA PHE A 144 -1.68 3.15 18.45
C PHE A 144 -0.62 3.96 17.70
N ILE A 145 0.27 4.59 18.46
CA ILE A 145 1.51 5.20 17.98
C ILE A 145 2.64 4.52 18.73
N GLY A 146 3.62 3.99 18.01
CA GLY A 146 4.74 3.28 18.62
C GLY A 146 5.97 3.25 17.74
N PHE A 147 7.02 2.62 18.25
CA PHE A 147 8.37 2.76 17.68
C PHE A 147 9.04 1.41 17.50
N PHE A 148 9.70 1.24 16.35
CA PHE A 148 10.69 0.16 16.19
C PHE A 148 11.88 0.42 17.10
N HIS A 149 12.47 -0.65 17.61
CA HIS A 149 13.64 -0.62 18.47
C HIS A 149 14.80 -1.29 17.71
N PRO A 150 15.87 -0.56 17.35
CA PRO A 150 16.98 -1.15 16.60
C PRO A 150 17.69 -2.25 17.39
N GLU A 151 17.63 -3.48 16.90
CA GLU A 151 18.29 -4.63 17.53
C GLU A 151 19.82 -4.41 17.63
N GLY A 152 20.44 -4.93 18.69
CA GLY A 152 21.89 -4.77 18.94
C GLY A 152 22.34 -3.34 19.30
N MET A 153 21.42 -2.40 19.53
CA MET A 153 21.74 -1.00 19.86
C MET A 153 21.39 -0.59 21.31
N GLU A 154 21.28 -1.57 22.20
CA GLU A 154 21.12 -1.37 23.65
C GLU A 154 22.19 -0.42 24.22
N GLY A 155 21.78 0.52 25.08
CA GLY A 155 22.68 1.52 25.68
C GLY A 155 23.16 2.63 24.74
N LYS A 156 22.71 2.66 23.46
CA LYS A 156 22.82 3.84 22.60
C LYS A 156 21.65 4.80 22.85
N ASN A 157 21.72 5.99 22.24
CA ASN A 157 21.02 7.22 22.64
C ASN A 157 19.48 7.24 22.36
N PHE A 158 18.75 6.29 22.94
CA PHE A 158 17.30 6.06 22.75
C PHE A 158 16.44 6.41 23.98
N ASP A 159 16.97 7.15 24.94
CA ASP A 159 16.24 7.57 26.16
C ASP A 159 14.93 8.33 25.85
N PHE A 160 14.80 8.92 24.66
CA PHE A 160 13.57 9.55 24.17
C PHE A 160 12.42 8.57 23.90
N LEU A 161 12.69 7.26 23.80
CA LEU A 161 11.68 6.19 23.72
C LEU A 161 11.27 5.67 25.10
N HIS A 162 11.83 6.18 26.20
CA HIS A 162 11.54 5.65 27.53
C HIS A 162 10.07 5.86 27.93
N GLY A 163 9.32 4.75 28.00
CA GLY A 163 7.87 4.76 28.25
C GLY A 163 7.01 4.94 26.99
N ALA A 164 7.61 5.03 25.80
CA ALA A 164 6.90 4.95 24.54
C ALA A 164 6.52 3.50 24.20
N MET A 165 5.46 3.31 23.40
CA MET A 165 5.00 2.00 22.98
C MET A 165 5.96 1.42 21.92
N SER A 166 6.37 0.16 22.04
CA SER A 166 7.11 -0.52 20.97
C SER A 166 6.15 -1.06 19.89
N PHE A 167 6.64 -1.23 18.66
CA PHE A 167 5.92 -1.97 17.61
C PHE A 167 5.45 -3.36 18.09
N ASP A 168 6.31 -4.07 18.83
CA ASP A 168 5.97 -5.37 19.40
C ASP A 168 4.76 -5.29 20.34
N ASN A 169 4.68 -4.28 21.19
CA ASN A 169 3.54 -4.10 22.10
C ASN A 169 2.26 -3.66 21.39
N ILE A 170 2.35 -2.94 20.26
CA ILE A 170 1.17 -2.69 19.40
C ILE A 170 0.61 -4.01 18.91
N TRP A 171 1.48 -4.92 18.43
CA TRP A 171 1.04 -6.24 17.99
C TRP A 171 0.43 -7.07 19.13
N ASP A 172 1.01 -6.97 20.33
CA ASP A 172 0.48 -7.64 21.53
C ASP A 172 -0.93 -7.14 21.89
N GLU A 173 -1.24 -5.84 21.73
CA GLU A 173 -2.60 -5.29 21.94
C GLU A 173 -3.57 -5.71 20.84
N ILE A 174 -3.17 -5.63 19.56
CA ILE A 174 -4.02 -6.01 18.41
C ILE A 174 -4.44 -7.49 18.52
N SER A 175 -3.49 -8.38 18.86
CA SER A 175 -3.74 -9.82 19.00
C SER A 175 -4.59 -10.16 20.24
N ARG A 176 -4.45 -9.38 21.33
CA ARG A 176 -5.34 -9.48 22.50
C ARG A 176 -6.75 -8.97 22.20
N SER A 177 -6.91 -7.93 21.38
CA SER A 177 -8.20 -7.40 20.96
C SER A 177 -9.01 -8.46 20.19
N GLU A 178 -8.37 -9.16 19.24
CA GLU A 178 -8.96 -10.29 18.51
C GLU A 178 -9.42 -11.42 19.46
N SER A 179 -8.53 -11.82 20.38
CA SER A 179 -8.82 -12.85 21.40
C SER A 179 -9.97 -12.49 22.37
N SER A 180 -10.38 -11.21 22.44
CA SER A 180 -11.31 -10.72 23.48
C SER A 180 -12.80 -10.89 23.15
N GLY A 181 -13.15 -11.51 22.02
CA GLY A 181 -14.51 -12.06 21.79
C GLY A 181 -15.61 -11.04 21.49
N SER A 182 -15.28 -9.81 21.09
CA SER A 182 -16.23 -8.76 20.74
C SER A 182 -16.87 -8.97 19.35
N GLY A 183 -17.65 -10.04 19.19
CA GLY A 183 -18.67 -10.12 18.13
C GLY A 183 -18.21 -10.48 16.71
N GLY A 184 -16.97 -10.92 16.50
CA GLY A 184 -16.52 -11.47 15.21
C GLY A 184 -16.24 -10.45 14.08
N GLU A 185 -16.42 -9.16 14.34
CA GLU A 185 -16.15 -8.08 13.38
C GLU A 185 -14.65 -7.97 13.05
N SER A 186 -14.30 -7.97 11.76
CA SER A 186 -12.91 -7.77 11.32
C SER A 186 -12.41 -6.37 11.68
N GLN A 187 -11.26 -6.26 12.34
CA GLN A 187 -10.69 -4.96 12.69
C GLN A 187 -9.91 -4.38 11.50
N VAL A 188 -10.15 -3.13 11.12
CA VAL A 188 -9.49 -2.47 9.98
C VAL A 188 -8.66 -1.28 10.47
N PHE A 189 -7.34 -1.38 10.33
CA PHE A 189 -6.39 -0.32 10.65
C PHE A 189 -5.82 0.28 9.36
N ILE A 190 -5.77 1.61 9.28
CA ILE A 190 -4.86 2.30 8.37
C ILE A 190 -3.50 2.36 9.08
N VAL A 191 -2.44 1.93 8.41
CA VAL A 191 -1.08 1.87 8.97
C VAL A 191 -0.18 2.86 8.25
N SER A 192 0.48 3.74 9.01
CA SER A 192 1.48 4.69 8.48
C SER A 192 2.89 4.22 8.84
N TRP A 193 3.76 4.05 7.84
CA TRP A 193 5.17 3.71 8.03
C TRP A 193 6.04 4.32 6.93
N ASN A 194 7.05 5.11 7.32
CA ASN A 194 8.06 5.68 6.43
C ASN A 194 7.47 6.39 5.19
N ASP A 195 6.65 7.43 5.43
CA ASP A 195 5.93 8.25 4.43
C ASP A 195 4.99 7.45 3.48
N HIS A 196 4.58 6.24 3.88
CA HIS A 196 3.62 5.46 3.11
C HIS A 196 2.50 4.89 3.98
N PHE A 197 1.29 4.90 3.44
CA PHE A 197 0.09 4.34 4.08
C PHE A 197 -0.36 3.04 3.39
N PHE A 198 -0.68 2.04 4.20
CA PHE A 198 -1.29 0.78 3.76
C PHE A 198 -2.41 0.36 4.72
N VAL A 199 -3.24 -0.63 4.38
CA VAL A 199 -4.32 -1.12 5.26
C VAL A 199 -3.95 -2.48 5.84
N LEU A 200 -4.17 -2.66 7.15
CA LEU A 200 -4.14 -3.95 7.84
C LEU A 200 -5.58 -4.35 8.22
N LYS A 201 -6.07 -5.47 7.65
CA LYS A 201 -7.29 -6.15 8.10
C LYS A 201 -6.92 -7.28 9.05
N VAL A 202 -7.66 -7.42 10.15
CA VAL A 202 -7.47 -8.45 11.17
C VAL A 202 -8.72 -9.33 11.25
N GLU A 203 -8.54 -10.63 11.02
CA GLU A 203 -9.54 -11.68 11.21
C GLU A 203 -9.01 -12.73 12.22
N ALA A 204 -9.86 -13.68 12.61
CA ALA A 204 -9.51 -14.68 13.61
C ALA A 204 -8.45 -15.69 13.10
N ASP A 205 -8.54 -16.13 11.84
CA ASP A 205 -7.63 -17.10 11.23
C ASP A 205 -6.54 -16.47 10.33
N ALA A 206 -6.69 -15.20 9.95
CA ALA A 206 -5.74 -14.50 9.08
C ALA A 206 -5.58 -13.00 9.38
N TYR A 207 -4.42 -12.44 9.01
CA TYR A 207 -4.22 -11.00 8.82
C TYR A 207 -4.06 -10.71 7.33
N TYR A 208 -4.39 -9.49 6.90
CA TYR A 208 -4.20 -9.05 5.52
C TYR A 208 -3.54 -7.69 5.44
N ILE A 209 -2.49 -7.57 4.64
CA ILE A 209 -1.91 -6.28 4.24
C ILE A 209 -2.41 -5.97 2.83
N ILE A 210 -3.05 -4.81 2.66
CA ILE A 210 -3.49 -4.27 1.37
C ILE A 210 -2.66 -3.01 1.11
N ASP A 211 -1.92 -2.99 0.00
CA ASP A 211 -0.98 -1.92 -0.32
C ASP A 211 -1.09 -1.56 -1.82
N THR A 212 -1.19 -0.26 -2.09
CA THR A 212 -1.42 0.29 -3.42
C THR A 212 -0.15 0.68 -4.17
N LEU A 213 1.04 0.55 -3.54
CA LEU A 213 2.33 0.77 -4.19
C LEU A 213 3.04 -0.56 -4.43
N GLY A 214 2.97 -1.06 -5.68
CA GLY A 214 3.40 -2.42 -6.02
C GLY A 214 4.85 -2.73 -5.63
N GLU A 215 5.75 -1.77 -5.85
CA GLU A 215 7.20 -1.92 -5.60
C GLU A 215 7.54 -2.31 -4.16
N ARG A 216 6.67 -2.03 -3.17
CA ARG A 216 6.90 -2.39 -1.76
C ARG A 216 6.91 -3.91 -1.55
N LEU A 217 6.28 -4.68 -2.44
CA LEU A 217 6.32 -6.14 -2.44
C LEU A 217 7.64 -6.68 -3.01
N TYR A 218 8.02 -6.26 -4.21
CA TYR A 218 9.31 -6.55 -4.84
C TYR A 218 9.68 -5.50 -5.90
N GLU A 219 10.96 -5.38 -6.24
CA GLU A 219 11.47 -4.39 -7.19
C GLU A 219 10.85 -4.56 -8.60
N GLY A 220 10.37 -3.46 -9.18
CA GLY A 220 9.70 -3.47 -10.48
C GLY A 220 8.26 -4.00 -10.48
N CYS A 221 7.68 -4.36 -9.33
CA CYS A 221 6.26 -4.66 -9.22
C CYS A 221 5.42 -3.39 -9.46
N ASN A 222 4.48 -3.45 -10.41
CA ASN A 222 3.62 -2.34 -10.83
C ASN A 222 2.12 -2.66 -10.65
N GLN A 223 1.81 -3.55 -9.71
CA GLN A 223 0.45 -3.97 -9.37
C GLN A 223 0.23 -3.78 -7.86
N ALA A 224 -0.88 -3.15 -7.47
CA ALA A 224 -1.32 -3.15 -6.09
C ALA A 224 -1.64 -4.58 -5.64
N TYR A 225 -1.41 -4.85 -4.35
CA TYR A 225 -1.39 -6.22 -3.84
C TYR A 225 -2.12 -6.36 -2.51
N ILE A 226 -2.62 -7.57 -2.28
CA ILE A 226 -3.12 -8.03 -1.00
C ILE A 226 -2.35 -9.28 -0.60
N LEU A 227 -1.77 -9.27 0.59
CA LEU A 227 -1.17 -10.44 1.23
C LEU A 227 -2.17 -11.03 2.22
N LYS A 228 -2.35 -12.36 2.23
CA LYS A 228 -3.08 -13.09 3.27
C LYS A 228 -2.09 -13.89 4.11
N PHE A 229 -1.91 -13.47 5.36
CA PHE A 229 -1.12 -14.16 6.36
C PHE A 229 -2.03 -15.08 7.17
N ASP A 230 -2.05 -16.36 6.82
CA ASP A 230 -2.85 -17.38 7.49
C ASP A 230 -1.98 -18.53 8.02
N ARG A 231 -2.62 -19.59 8.53
CA ARG A 231 -1.94 -20.73 9.17
C ARG A 231 -0.90 -21.43 8.29
N ASP A 232 -1.00 -21.34 6.97
CA ASP A 232 -0.12 -22.05 6.03
C ASP A 232 0.99 -21.12 5.47
N THR A 233 1.01 -19.84 5.87
CA THR A 233 2.08 -18.86 5.59
C THR A 233 3.36 -19.19 6.37
N THR A 234 4.54 -19.07 5.75
CA THR A 234 5.86 -19.31 6.38
C THR A 234 6.90 -18.28 5.94
N ILE A 235 7.70 -17.78 6.89
CA ILE A 235 8.92 -16.98 6.63
C ILE A 235 10.15 -17.82 6.94
N TYR A 236 11.13 -17.75 6.03
CA TYR A 236 12.42 -18.41 6.09
C TYR A 236 13.54 -17.36 6.14
N ARG A 237 14.63 -17.67 6.86
CA ARG A 237 15.92 -16.99 6.77
C ARG A 237 16.69 -17.61 5.62
N LEU A 238 17.22 -16.78 4.74
CA LEU A 238 18.15 -17.21 3.70
C LEU A 238 19.58 -17.22 4.27
N PRO A 239 20.49 -18.07 3.76
CA PRO A 239 21.88 -18.04 4.17
C PRO A 239 22.53 -16.70 3.81
N ASP A 240 23.37 -16.17 4.70
CA ASP A 240 24.21 -15.00 4.42
C ASP A 240 25.18 -15.33 3.29
N THR A 241 24.79 -15.04 2.06
CA THR A 241 25.61 -15.28 0.86
C THR A 241 26.78 -14.30 0.88
N THR A 242 27.86 -14.67 1.59
CA THR A 242 29.07 -13.86 1.72
C THR A 242 29.57 -13.48 0.34
N GLN A 243 29.62 -12.17 0.05
CA GLN A 243 29.98 -11.65 -1.26
C GLN A 243 31.40 -12.09 -1.63
N SER A 244 31.51 -13.09 -2.51
CA SER A 244 32.80 -13.54 -3.06
C SER A 244 33.29 -12.60 -4.17
N SER A 245 33.19 -11.29 -3.93
CA SER A 245 33.95 -10.27 -4.66
C SER A 245 35.39 -10.31 -4.16
N GLU A 246 36.15 -11.31 -4.60
CA GLU A 246 37.60 -11.33 -4.42
C GLU A 246 38.23 -10.17 -5.21
N GLU A 247 38.35 -9.01 -4.55
CA GLU A 247 39.25 -7.95 -5.01
C GLU A 247 40.69 -8.49 -4.99
N THR A 248 41.17 -9.00 -6.14
CA THR A 248 42.56 -9.45 -6.28
C THR A 248 43.50 -8.29 -5.96
N PRO A 249 44.34 -8.39 -4.90
CA PRO A 249 45.16 -7.27 -4.46
C PRO A 249 46.25 -6.95 -5.51
N GLY A 250 46.46 -5.66 -5.76
CA GLY A 250 47.27 -5.16 -6.86
C GLY A 250 48.75 -5.56 -6.84
N GLY A 251 49.31 -5.85 -8.02
CA GLY A 251 50.70 -6.26 -8.22
C GLY A 251 51.43 -5.41 -9.27
N ASP A 252 51.74 -4.16 -8.94
CA ASP A 252 52.40 -3.20 -9.84
C ASP A 252 53.85 -3.60 -10.18
N LYS A 253 54.13 -4.01 -11.42
CA LYS A 253 55.48 -3.96 -12.05
C LYS A 253 55.45 -3.61 -13.54
N GLN A 254 55.60 -2.33 -13.79
CA GLN A 254 55.88 -1.65 -15.07
C GLN A 254 57.14 -2.16 -15.80
N THR A 255 57.07 -2.37 -17.13
CA THR A 255 58.13 -1.97 -18.11
C THR A 255 57.68 -1.98 -19.59
N VAL A 256 57.55 -0.77 -20.15
CA VAL A 256 57.84 -0.28 -21.54
C VAL A 256 57.58 -1.09 -22.84
N ALA A 257 56.99 -0.35 -23.80
CA ALA A 257 57.23 -0.34 -25.26
C ALA A 257 56.70 -1.50 -26.16
N ALA A 258 56.31 -1.28 -27.43
CA ALA A 258 55.88 -0.07 -28.16
C ALA A 258 55.29 -0.44 -29.56
N VAL A 259 54.72 0.55 -30.27
CA VAL A 259 54.40 0.59 -31.72
C VAL A 259 53.17 -0.21 -32.22
N GLU A 260 52.08 0.54 -32.43
CA GLU A 260 51.20 0.65 -33.63
C GLU A 260 50.76 -0.55 -34.50
N SER A 261 49.58 -0.31 -35.12
CA SER A 261 49.16 -0.72 -36.48
C SER A 261 48.37 -2.03 -36.72
N ASN A 262 47.05 -1.81 -36.91
CA ASN A 262 46.29 -2.16 -38.12
C ASN A 262 45.81 -3.61 -38.40
N ASN A 263 44.51 -3.80 -38.07
CA ASN A 263 43.41 -3.92 -39.04
C ASN A 263 42.95 -5.32 -39.55
N SER A 264 41.68 -5.35 -39.98
CA SER A 264 41.00 -6.28 -40.90
C SER A 264 40.76 -7.76 -40.51
N ASN A 265 39.51 -8.04 -40.13
CA ASN A 265 38.58 -9.02 -40.74
C ASN A 265 39.14 -10.26 -41.50
N THR A 266 38.79 -11.46 -41.01
CA THR A 266 38.06 -12.53 -41.73
C THR A 266 37.54 -13.54 -40.68
N GLN A 267 36.23 -13.80 -40.55
CA GLN A 267 35.34 -14.67 -41.34
C GLN A 267 35.53 -16.20 -41.14
N GLN A 268 34.40 -16.88 -40.85
CA GLN A 268 34.11 -18.29 -41.15
C GLN A 268 34.89 -19.35 -40.31
N GLN A 269 34.36 -20.56 -39.99
CA GLN A 269 33.04 -21.15 -40.22
C GLN A 269 32.76 -22.33 -39.25
N VAL A 270 31.50 -22.79 -39.21
CA VAL A 270 31.07 -24.18 -38.85
C VAL A 270 31.83 -25.23 -39.72
N GLU A 271 32.01 -26.52 -39.43
CA GLU A 271 31.37 -27.55 -38.57
C GLU A 271 32.34 -28.79 -38.49
N SER A 272 32.13 -30.00 -37.94
CA SER A 272 31.01 -30.69 -37.25
C SER A 272 31.48 -31.93 -36.44
N MET A 273 30.54 -32.61 -35.78
CA MET A 273 30.44 -34.05 -35.42
C MET A 273 31.57 -34.86 -34.72
N GLU A 274 31.19 -35.37 -33.55
CA GLU A 274 31.26 -36.78 -33.08
C GLU A 274 32.60 -37.54 -32.88
N GLY A 275 32.68 -38.25 -31.74
CA GLY A 275 33.81 -39.12 -31.39
C GLY A 275 33.60 -39.92 -30.09
N LEU A 276 32.58 -40.78 -30.03
CA LEU A 276 32.24 -41.57 -28.85
C LEU A 276 33.38 -42.52 -28.42
N LYS A 277 33.80 -42.44 -27.16
CA LYS A 277 34.50 -43.54 -26.46
C LYS A 277 34.04 -43.67 -25.00
N GLU A 278 33.98 -44.93 -24.57
CA GLU A 278 33.40 -45.41 -23.31
C GLU A 278 34.52 -45.72 -22.31
N GLY A 279 34.31 -45.46 -21.00
CA GLY A 279 35.36 -45.69 -19.99
C GLY A 279 35.10 -45.11 -18.60
N THR A 280 34.21 -45.74 -17.82
CA THR A 280 34.17 -45.65 -16.34
C THR A 280 34.97 -46.82 -15.72
N PRO A 281 35.29 -46.84 -14.41
CA PRO A 281 35.09 -45.79 -13.38
C PRO A 281 36.36 -45.43 -12.58
N VAL A 282 36.40 -44.22 -12.01
CA VAL A 282 37.17 -43.92 -10.79
C VAL A 282 36.31 -43.03 -9.88
N THR A 283 36.12 -43.44 -8.64
CA THR A 283 35.42 -42.68 -7.59
C THR A 283 36.33 -41.60 -7.02
N GLY A 284 36.02 -40.33 -7.30
CA GLY A 284 36.38 -39.24 -6.39
C GLY A 284 35.36 -39.13 -5.25
N PRO A 285 35.67 -38.45 -4.14
CA PRO A 285 34.64 -38.06 -3.19
C PRO A 285 33.69 -37.07 -3.87
N GLU A 286 32.39 -37.30 -3.75
CA GLU A 286 31.41 -36.23 -3.94
C GLU A 286 31.54 -35.34 -2.71
N ASP A 287 32.02 -34.10 -2.89
CA ASP A 287 31.89 -33.07 -1.86
C ASP A 287 30.39 -32.94 -1.56
N PRO A 288 29.95 -33.05 -0.29
CA PRO A 288 28.54 -32.87 0.03
C PRO A 288 28.16 -31.45 -0.37
N ILE A 289 27.23 -31.33 -1.32
CA ILE A 289 26.52 -30.07 -1.53
C ILE A 289 25.74 -29.83 -0.24
N THR A 290 26.31 -29.03 0.65
CA THR A 290 25.57 -28.43 1.75
C THR A 290 24.55 -27.51 1.13
N ILE A 291 23.36 -28.08 0.87
CA ILE A 291 22.13 -27.31 0.77
C ILE A 291 21.98 -26.66 2.14
N GLU A 292 22.35 -25.39 2.24
CA GLU A 292 22.20 -24.61 3.46
C GLU A 292 20.70 -24.48 3.74
N GLU A 293 20.21 -25.27 4.70
CA GLU A 293 18.78 -25.43 4.93
C GLU A 293 18.13 -24.11 5.37
N GLU A 294 17.14 -23.64 4.60
CA GLU A 294 16.41 -22.40 4.87
C GLU A 294 15.74 -22.46 6.27
N GLU A 295 16.28 -21.73 7.25
CA GLU A 295 15.79 -21.76 8.63
C GLU A 295 14.41 -21.12 8.72
N VAL A 296 13.44 -21.81 9.34
CA VAL A 296 12.08 -21.28 9.54
C VAL A 296 12.08 -20.24 10.66
N VAL A 297 11.87 -18.97 10.31
CA VAL A 297 11.80 -17.84 11.25
C VAL A 297 10.41 -17.71 11.86
N CYS A 298 9.36 -17.79 11.03
CA CYS A 298 7.98 -17.58 11.47
C CYS A 298 7.00 -18.44 10.67
N ARG A 299 5.85 -18.77 11.28
CA ARG A 299 4.76 -19.55 10.67
C ARG A 299 3.40 -19.08 11.14
N GLY A 300 2.40 -19.28 10.29
CA GLY A 300 1.03 -18.90 10.57
C GLY A 300 0.80 -17.40 10.44
N LYS A 301 -0.38 -16.93 10.89
CA LYS A 301 -0.79 -15.54 10.73
C LYS A 301 0.18 -14.52 11.35
N GLU A 302 0.84 -14.88 12.46
CA GLU A 302 1.87 -14.03 13.11
C GLU A 302 3.06 -13.68 12.21
N SER A 303 3.25 -14.38 11.09
CA SER A 303 4.17 -13.97 10.02
C SER A 303 3.88 -12.55 9.49
N CYS A 304 2.68 -12.00 9.69
CA CYS A 304 2.36 -10.61 9.38
C CYS A 304 3.17 -9.61 10.23
N LYS A 305 3.42 -9.91 11.50
CA LYS A 305 4.27 -9.11 12.40
C LYS A 305 5.70 -9.06 11.85
N GLU A 306 6.20 -10.24 11.52
CA GLU A 306 7.57 -10.45 11.07
C GLU A 306 7.79 -9.92 9.63
N TYR A 307 6.77 -9.92 8.76
CA TYR A 307 6.81 -9.25 7.46
C TYR A 307 6.95 -7.73 7.61
N ILE A 308 6.21 -7.11 8.54
CA ILE A 308 6.34 -5.66 8.80
C ILE A 308 7.76 -5.34 9.29
N LYS A 309 8.35 -6.14 10.19
CA LYS A 309 9.77 -5.99 10.60
C LYS A 309 10.74 -6.21 9.44
N SER A 310 10.72 -7.39 8.84
CA SER A 310 11.82 -7.94 8.04
C SER A 310 11.65 -7.78 6.52
N PHE A 311 10.53 -7.23 6.05
CA PHE A 311 10.35 -6.76 4.67
C PHE A 311 10.14 -5.24 4.62
N LEU A 312 9.19 -4.68 5.39
CA LEU A 312 8.82 -3.27 5.28
C LEU A 312 9.72 -2.32 6.08
N ALA A 313 10.26 -2.74 7.23
CA ALA A 313 11.14 -1.92 8.06
C ALA A 313 12.63 -2.23 7.90
N ALA A 314 13.01 -3.41 7.39
CA ALA A 314 14.40 -3.90 7.36
C ALA A 314 15.41 -2.91 6.77
N ILE A 315 15.15 -2.33 5.60
CA ILE A 315 16.05 -1.35 4.96
C ILE A 315 16.09 -0.02 5.73
N PRO A 316 14.96 0.69 5.98
CA PRO A 316 14.98 1.93 6.78
C PRO A 316 15.64 1.78 8.15
N MET A 317 15.46 0.64 8.82
CA MET A 317 16.06 0.33 10.12
C MET A 317 17.57 0.09 10.02
N ARG A 318 18.04 -0.64 8.99
CA ARG A 318 19.49 -0.83 8.75
C ARG A 318 20.16 0.49 8.39
N GLU A 319 19.57 1.29 7.50
CA GLU A 319 20.08 2.61 7.13
C GLU A 319 20.18 3.53 8.35
N LEU A 320 19.18 3.51 9.23
CA LEU A 320 19.20 4.26 10.49
C LEU A 320 20.27 3.74 11.48
N GLN A 321 20.46 2.43 11.61
CA GLN A 321 21.57 1.86 12.39
C GLN A 321 22.93 2.33 11.84
N ASP A 322 23.10 2.28 10.53
CA ASP A 322 24.31 2.69 9.82
C ASP A 322 24.61 4.19 10.00
N ASP A 323 23.60 5.05 9.85
CA ASP A 323 23.71 6.49 10.09
C ASP A 323 24.16 6.78 11.53
N ILE A 324 23.52 6.13 12.51
CA ILE A 324 23.86 6.29 13.93
C ILE A 324 25.28 5.77 14.22
N MET A 325 25.71 4.67 13.61
CA MET A 325 27.09 4.15 13.74
C MET A 325 28.13 5.08 13.10
N LYS A 326 27.79 5.74 11.98
CA LYS A 326 28.64 6.72 11.28
C LYS A 326 28.60 8.12 11.94
N GLY A 327 27.74 8.33 12.95
CA GLY A 327 27.53 9.63 13.59
C GLY A 327 26.74 10.64 12.73
N LEU A 328 26.07 10.16 11.68
CA LEU A 328 25.29 10.97 10.73
C LEU A 328 23.91 11.28 11.33
N ILE A 329 23.86 12.28 12.21
CA ILE A 329 22.59 12.79 12.73
C ILE A 329 21.90 13.58 11.61
N THR A 330 20.89 12.97 10.98
CA THR A 330 20.02 13.62 9.99
C THR A 330 19.27 14.80 10.57
N SER A 331 18.87 15.76 9.73
CA SER A 331 17.97 16.86 10.12
C SER A 331 16.62 16.37 10.65
N THR A 332 16.14 15.23 10.15
CA THR A 332 14.96 14.52 10.65
C THR A 332 15.24 13.91 12.03
N PRO A 333 14.40 14.19 13.05
CA PRO A 333 14.53 13.59 14.38
C PRO A 333 14.45 12.05 14.35
N LEU A 334 15.22 11.39 15.22
CA LEU A 334 15.30 9.93 15.28
C LEU A 334 13.94 9.25 15.53
N HIS A 335 13.04 9.88 16.28
CA HIS A 335 11.70 9.32 16.54
C HIS A 335 10.87 9.22 15.25
N HIS A 336 10.91 10.21 14.35
CA HIS A 336 10.20 10.13 13.06
C HIS A 336 10.68 8.96 12.17
N ARG A 337 11.97 8.58 12.26
CA ARG A 337 12.53 7.43 11.52
C ARG A 337 12.24 6.06 12.17
N LEU A 338 11.59 6.06 13.33
CA LEU A 338 11.21 4.85 14.08
C LEU A 338 9.70 4.69 14.27
N GLN A 339 8.92 5.76 14.06
CA GLN A 339 7.49 5.84 14.33
C GLN A 339 6.67 5.04 13.32
N ILE A 340 5.79 4.18 13.84
CA ILE A 340 4.77 3.47 13.08
C ILE A 340 3.42 3.68 13.78
N GLU A 341 2.39 3.98 13.00
CA GLU A 341 1.07 4.35 13.50
C GLU A 341 0.00 3.40 12.96
N PHE A 342 -0.94 3.01 13.82
CA PHE A 342 -2.04 2.09 13.53
C PHE A 342 -3.36 2.78 13.89
N HIS A 343 -4.00 3.39 12.89
CA HIS A 343 -5.24 4.13 13.05
C HIS A 343 -6.43 3.18 12.88
N PHE A 344 -7.07 2.76 13.98
CA PHE A 344 -8.26 1.91 13.93
C PHE A 344 -9.45 2.69 13.38
N THR A 345 -10.08 2.17 12.33
CA THR A 345 -11.19 2.84 11.63
C THR A 345 -12.56 2.29 12.05
N GLN A 346 -13.61 3.10 11.91
CA GLN A 346 -15.02 2.71 11.92
C GLN A 346 -15.83 3.60 10.97
N LEU A 347 -17.06 3.20 10.64
CA LEU A 347 -18.00 4.09 9.96
C LEU A 347 -18.46 5.23 10.90
N GLU A 348 -18.46 6.48 10.41
CA GLU A 348 -19.03 7.62 11.12
C GLU A 348 -20.55 7.42 11.23
N GLN A 349 -21.05 7.25 12.46
CA GLN A 349 -22.49 7.12 12.69
C GLN A 349 -23.19 8.42 12.29
N GLN A 350 -23.88 8.41 11.16
CA GLN A 350 -24.71 9.52 10.71
C GLN A 350 -25.78 9.82 11.76
N THR A 351 -25.52 10.83 12.59
CA THR A 351 -26.46 11.32 13.59
C THR A 351 -27.67 11.87 12.85
N THR A 352 -28.72 11.06 12.75
CA THR A 352 -29.95 11.42 12.05
C THR A 352 -30.67 12.48 12.89
N ILE A 353 -30.34 13.74 12.65
CA ILE A 353 -31.10 14.90 13.13
C ILE A 353 -32.46 14.84 12.42
N THR A 354 -33.35 14.05 13.02
CA THR A 354 -34.71 13.88 12.55
C THR A 354 -35.39 15.22 12.71
N ARG A 355 -35.71 15.89 11.59
CA ARG A 355 -36.23 17.28 11.58
C ARG A 355 -37.70 17.34 12.02
N ALA A 356 -37.95 16.94 13.27
CA ALA A 356 -39.25 16.60 13.83
C ALA A 356 -39.45 17.13 15.27
N THR A 357 -38.76 18.22 15.64
CA THR A 357 -38.88 18.84 16.98
C THR A 357 -38.99 20.38 16.98
N GLU A 358 -38.96 21.06 15.83
CA GLU A 358 -39.16 22.52 15.76
C GLU A 358 -40.62 22.96 15.49
N GLU A 359 -41.48 22.08 14.98
CA GLU A 359 -42.92 22.39 14.77
C GLU A 359 -43.75 22.32 16.07
N ALA A 360 -43.13 22.04 17.22
CA ALA A 360 -43.81 21.86 18.50
C ALA A 360 -43.85 23.12 19.40
N LEU A 361 -43.27 24.25 18.98
CA LEU A 361 -43.08 25.44 19.83
C LEU A 361 -43.54 26.77 19.20
N TRP A 362 -44.75 26.79 18.63
CA TRP A 362 -45.47 28.05 18.38
C TRP A 362 -46.90 28.04 18.94
N PRO A 363 -47.16 28.73 20.08
CA PRO A 363 -48.52 29.01 20.52
C PRO A 363 -49.18 30.02 19.57
N VAL A 364 -50.19 29.60 18.82
CA VAL A 364 -51.01 30.52 18.02
C VAL A 364 -51.87 31.37 18.95
N SER A 365 -51.56 32.67 19.04
CA SER A 365 -52.30 33.63 19.87
C SER A 365 -52.38 35.02 19.24
N MET A 366 -53.39 35.22 18.39
CA MET A 366 -53.92 36.54 18.00
C MET A 366 -55.40 36.39 17.58
N PRO A 367 -56.23 37.45 17.67
CA PRO A 367 -56.27 38.44 18.74
C PRO A 367 -57.67 38.55 19.35
N GLN A 368 -57.79 38.87 20.64
CA GLN A 368 -59.10 39.15 21.24
C GLN A 368 -59.53 40.58 20.89
N ALA A 369 -60.72 40.73 20.30
CA ALA A 369 -61.22 42.03 19.85
C ALA A 369 -61.54 42.94 21.05
N VAL A 370 -60.99 44.16 21.04
CA VAL A 370 -61.36 45.23 21.97
C VAL A 370 -62.56 45.99 21.42
N ASP A 371 -63.75 45.68 21.92
CA ASP A 371 -64.96 46.45 21.65
C ASP A 371 -64.95 47.73 22.52
N ALA A 372 -64.85 48.89 21.88
CA ALA A 372 -64.64 50.17 22.54
C ALA A 372 -65.96 50.97 22.57
N THR A 373 -66.88 50.56 23.45
CA THR A 373 -68.16 51.25 23.65
C THR A 373 -67.95 52.66 24.22
N ILE A 374 -68.20 53.67 23.40
CA ILE A 374 -68.30 55.08 23.83
C ILE A 374 -69.64 55.26 24.56
N ASN A 375 -69.63 55.85 25.77
CA ASN A 375 -70.70 56.73 26.25
C ASN A 375 -70.35 57.50 27.55
N GLU A 376 -70.23 58.83 27.38
CA GLU A 376 -70.79 59.92 28.20
C GLU A 376 -70.69 60.00 29.75
N VAL A 377 -70.02 61.09 30.18
CA VAL A 377 -70.53 62.17 31.09
C VAL A 377 -70.39 62.02 32.63
N SER A 378 -70.33 63.19 33.28
CA SER A 378 -70.19 63.51 34.71
C SER A 378 -68.75 63.43 35.28
N THR A 379 -68.19 64.47 35.92
CA THR A 379 -68.73 65.83 36.21
C THR A 379 -67.61 66.85 36.30
#